data_AF-A0AAW0KA01-F1
#
_entry.id   AF-A0AAW0KA01-F1
#
_cell.length_a   1.000
_cell.length_b   1.000
_cell.length_c   1.000
_cell.angle_alpha   90.00
_cell.angle_beta   90.00
_cell.angle_gamma   90.00
#
_symmetry.space_group_name_H-M   'P 1'
#
loop_
_entity.id
_entity.type
_entity.pdbx_description
1 polymer ?
#
loop_
_entity_poly.entity_id
_entity_poly.type
_entity_poly.pdbx_seq_one_letter_code
_entity_poly.pdbx_strand_id
1 'polypeptide(L)'
;MPSMYSEMRRTKSSNIKILNSLILLQYGPRVFQIYRYWKGLKSEEESNNKASQWFKASWNLFLYILAGHVLGAFWYFFSTQRLAACWHKACEIHGVEISFNCDHGFRKLSFLDDFCPIDTPKPSTFDFGIFLEARRSRSLESTNYLPKAFYCFWWGMRNLSSFGSNLQTSSYIWENIFALGISIFEVGRQVYFEWRTTKEQKWRKRRKSLTKWMDKYKFDRTTEDKIIDHMAKSYEVDEDVYVETLIPDLPTELRSAVNRHICLELLKKHDSLLLKICDSLHPMFYDKYRHIVREGDPIDAVFFITEGTVWTYTSNNGEGSDSRHAERLEKGQCFGGELLELVLRSTSHDMSNSSKVKDE
;
A
#
# COMPACT_ATOMS: atom_id res chain seq x y z
N MET A 1 -12.52 13.71 34.75
CA MET A 1 -11.73 12.53 35.18
C MET A 1 -11.72 12.48 36.70
N PRO A 2 -12.64 11.72 37.32
CA PRO A 2 -12.19 10.58 38.15
C PRO A 2 -13.20 9.40 38.27
N SER A 3 -14.09 9.13 37.31
CA SER A 3 -15.18 8.15 37.50
C SER A 3 -14.88 6.68 37.15
N MET A 4 -13.69 6.35 36.65
CA MET A 4 -13.29 4.94 36.42
C MET A 4 -12.38 4.39 37.54
N TYR A 5 -11.68 5.29 38.25
CA TYR A 5 -10.78 4.96 39.36
C TYR A 5 -11.45 5.02 40.74
N SER A 6 -12.62 5.66 40.83
CA SER A 6 -13.39 5.88 42.06
C SER A 6 -14.21 4.63 42.41
N GLU A 7 -15.11 4.18 41.52
CA GLU A 7 -15.96 2.99 41.71
C GLU A 7 -15.18 1.67 41.83
N MET A 8 -13.93 1.60 41.36
CA MET A 8 -13.13 0.37 41.37
C MET A 8 -12.13 0.29 42.54
N ARG A 9 -12.19 1.20 43.52
CA ARG A 9 -11.22 1.29 44.61
C ARG A 9 -11.50 0.32 45.78
N ARG A 10 -12.65 -0.36 45.80
CA ARG A 10 -13.08 -1.17 46.95
C ARG A 10 -13.20 -2.67 46.64
N THR A 11 -12.19 -3.24 45.96
CA THR A 11 -11.97 -4.70 45.91
C THR A 11 -10.55 -5.01 45.44
N LYS A 12 -9.96 -6.11 45.92
CA LYS A 12 -8.68 -6.72 45.49
C LYS A 12 -8.71 -7.20 44.01
N SER A 13 -9.10 -6.31 43.08
CA SER A 13 -9.34 -6.55 41.64
C SER A 13 -8.19 -6.04 40.75
N SER A 14 -7.27 -5.24 41.31
CA SER A 14 -6.11 -4.67 40.60
C SER A 14 -5.21 -5.74 39.96
N ASN A 15 -4.93 -6.83 40.67
CA ASN A 15 -4.00 -7.87 40.22
C ASN A 15 -4.51 -8.65 39.00
N ILE A 16 -5.83 -8.88 38.89
CA ILE A 16 -6.44 -9.57 37.75
C ILE A 16 -6.44 -8.67 36.52
N LYS A 17 -6.63 -7.36 36.69
CA LYS A 17 -6.56 -6.36 35.61
C LYS A 17 -5.14 -6.22 35.07
N ILE A 18 -4.16 -6.17 35.97
CA ILE A 18 -2.74 -6.13 35.62
C ILE A 18 -2.35 -7.43 34.90
N LEU A 19 -2.73 -8.60 35.42
CA LEU A 19 -2.41 -9.88 34.81
C LEU A 19 -3.02 -10.03 33.40
N ASN A 20 -4.30 -9.68 33.23
CA ASN A 20 -4.97 -9.75 31.93
C ASN A 20 -4.41 -8.71 30.94
N SER A 21 -4.06 -7.52 31.42
CA SER A 21 -3.38 -6.50 30.61
C SER A 21 -1.98 -6.97 30.20
N LEU A 22 -1.24 -7.64 31.08
CA LEU A 22 0.08 -8.21 30.79
C LEU A 22 0.01 -9.35 29.77
N ILE A 23 -1.03 -10.20 29.82
CA ILE A 23 -1.24 -11.27 28.83
C ILE A 23 -1.51 -10.68 27.44
N LEU A 24 -2.36 -9.66 27.35
CA LEU A 24 -2.63 -8.94 26.09
C LEU A 24 -1.38 -8.18 25.59
N LEU A 25 -0.63 -7.56 26.51
CA LEU A 25 0.60 -6.84 26.21
C LEU A 25 1.73 -7.77 25.77
N GLN A 26 1.76 -9.04 26.22
CA GLN A 26 2.72 -10.05 25.73
C GLN A 26 2.39 -10.54 24.32
N TYR A 27 1.13 -10.45 23.90
CA TYR A 27 0.67 -10.96 22.62
C TYR A 27 1.19 -10.11 21.44
N GLY A 28 1.15 -8.78 21.57
CA GLY A 28 1.65 -7.85 20.56
C GLY A 28 3.14 -8.04 20.19
N PRO A 29 4.07 -8.04 21.16
CA PRO A 29 5.49 -8.30 20.93
C PRO A 29 5.78 -9.65 20.29
N ARG A 30 5.04 -10.71 20.64
CA ARG A 30 5.21 -12.03 20.01
C ARG A 30 4.79 -12.01 18.55
N VAL A 31 3.65 -11.42 18.22
CA VAL A 31 3.20 -11.25 16.84
C VAL A 31 4.17 -10.35 16.05
N PHE A 32 4.69 -9.30 16.67
CA PHE A 32 5.67 -8.40 16.07
C PHE A 32 7.03 -9.07 15.83
N GLN A 33 7.52 -9.89 16.76
CA GLN A 33 8.76 -10.66 16.60
C GLN A 33 8.63 -11.70 15.49
N ILE A 34 7.49 -12.40 15.42
CA ILE A 34 7.18 -13.29 14.30
C ILE A 34 7.21 -12.46 13.00
N TYR A 35 6.46 -11.36 12.92
CA TYR A 35 6.46 -10.49 11.75
C TYR A 35 7.87 -10.02 11.34
N ARG A 36 8.70 -9.58 12.30
CA ARG A 36 10.09 -9.15 12.09
C ARG A 36 10.96 -10.27 11.53
N TYR A 37 10.93 -11.44 12.16
CA TYR A 37 11.68 -12.63 11.73
C TYR A 37 11.33 -12.98 10.28
N TRP A 38 10.05 -12.94 9.94
CA TRP A 38 9.57 -13.25 8.58
C TRP A 38 9.84 -12.14 7.56
N LYS A 39 9.81 -10.86 7.96
CA LYS A 39 10.26 -9.75 7.10
C LYS A 39 11.75 -9.89 6.74
N GLY A 40 12.56 -10.40 7.66
CA GLY A 40 13.97 -10.75 7.43
C GLY A 40 14.12 -11.84 6.36
N LEU A 41 13.36 -12.94 6.46
CA LEU A 41 13.37 -14.03 5.46
C LEU A 41 12.97 -13.57 4.04
N LYS A 42 12.05 -12.59 3.95
CA LYS A 42 11.62 -12.04 2.66
C LYS A 42 12.73 -11.25 1.94
N SER A 43 13.73 -10.75 2.66
CA SER A 43 14.86 -10.00 2.08
C SER A 43 15.88 -10.91 1.40
N GLU A 44 15.83 -12.23 1.65
CA GLU A 44 16.81 -13.21 1.16
C GLU A 44 16.26 -14.03 -0.01
N GLU A 45 14.93 -14.06 -0.19
CA GLU A 45 14.23 -14.87 -1.19
C GLU A 45 13.40 -13.99 -2.16
N GLU A 46 14.05 -13.02 -2.80
CA GLU A 46 13.46 -12.28 -3.92
C GLU A 46 13.61 -13.08 -5.22
N SER A 47 13.01 -14.27 -5.23
CA SER A 47 12.81 -15.09 -6.42
C SER A 47 11.31 -15.31 -6.59
N ASN A 48 10.82 -15.12 -7.82
CA ASN A 48 9.41 -15.15 -8.25
C ASN A 48 8.74 -16.53 -8.07
N ASN A 49 8.68 -17.06 -6.85
CA ASN A 49 8.11 -18.36 -6.55
C ASN A 49 6.64 -18.21 -6.15
N LYS A 50 5.75 -18.97 -6.82
CA LYS A 50 4.33 -19.11 -6.47
C LYS A 50 4.11 -19.43 -4.98
N ALA A 51 5.07 -20.10 -4.34
CA ALA A 51 5.10 -20.38 -2.91
C ALA A 51 5.02 -19.11 -2.04
N SER A 52 5.75 -18.05 -2.40
CA SER A 52 5.73 -16.75 -1.69
C SER A 52 4.35 -16.09 -1.75
N GLN A 53 3.62 -16.26 -2.86
CA GLN A 53 2.27 -15.72 -3.01
C GLN A 53 1.24 -16.48 -2.13
N TRP A 54 1.27 -17.81 -2.14
CA TRP A 54 0.42 -18.63 -1.28
C TRP A 54 0.70 -18.40 0.20
N PHE A 55 1.97 -18.23 0.56
CA PHE A 55 2.36 -17.90 1.93
C PHE A 55 1.79 -16.54 2.37
N LYS A 56 1.89 -15.49 1.54
CA LYS A 56 1.29 -14.18 1.83
C LYS A 56 -0.22 -14.27 2.03
N ALA A 57 -0.91 -15.04 1.18
CA ALA A 57 -2.35 -15.26 1.31
C ALA A 57 -2.70 -15.99 2.61
N SER A 58 -1.98 -17.07 2.92
CA SER A 58 -2.15 -17.84 4.16
C SER A 58 -1.87 -17.01 5.41
N TRP A 59 -0.82 -16.19 5.40
CA TRP A 59 -0.47 -15.29 6.49
C TRP A 59 -1.56 -14.24 6.76
N ASN A 60 -2.09 -13.63 5.71
CA ASN A 60 -3.20 -12.68 5.85
C ASN A 60 -4.46 -13.36 6.41
N LEU A 61 -4.76 -14.59 5.97
CA LEU A 61 -5.87 -15.38 6.51
C LEU A 61 -5.66 -15.71 7.99
N PHE A 62 -4.46 -16.12 8.36
CA PHE A 62 -4.11 -16.39 9.76
C PHE A 62 -4.31 -15.14 10.64
N LEU A 63 -3.84 -13.97 10.19
CA LEU A 63 -4.04 -12.71 10.92
C LEU A 63 -5.53 -12.34 11.04
N TYR A 64 -6.34 -12.62 10.03
CA TYR A 64 -7.79 -12.40 10.09
C TYR A 64 -8.48 -13.31 11.11
N ILE A 65 -8.17 -14.61 11.09
CA ILE A 65 -8.66 -15.59 12.08
C ILE A 65 -8.24 -15.15 13.49
N LEU A 66 -6.99 -14.74 13.63
CA LEU A 66 -6.46 -14.28 14.90
C LEU A 66 -7.16 -13.00 15.41
N ALA A 67 -7.44 -12.04 14.53
CA ALA A 67 -8.20 -10.85 14.88
C ALA A 67 -9.60 -11.21 15.40
N GLY A 68 -10.29 -12.16 14.77
CA GLY A 68 -11.57 -12.68 15.24
C GLY A 68 -11.48 -13.33 16.63
N HIS A 69 -10.43 -14.09 16.90
CA HIS A 69 -10.18 -14.67 18.22
C HIS A 69 -9.95 -13.61 19.31
N VAL A 70 -9.10 -12.62 19.01
CA VAL A 70 -8.82 -11.50 19.93
C VAL A 70 -10.08 -10.69 20.20
N LEU A 71 -10.86 -10.39 19.16
CA LEU A 71 -12.13 -9.67 19.31
C LEU A 71 -13.13 -10.44 20.19
N GLY A 72 -13.25 -11.74 19.96
CA GLY A 72 -14.06 -12.63 20.80
C GLY A 72 -13.62 -12.66 22.26
N ALA A 73 -12.31 -12.69 22.51
CA ALA A 73 -11.74 -12.66 23.86
C ALA A 73 -12.02 -11.32 24.57
N PHE A 74 -11.88 -10.18 23.88
CA PHE A 74 -12.25 -8.88 24.42
C PHE A 74 -13.74 -8.80 24.76
N TRP A 75 -14.60 -9.30 23.87
CA TRP A 75 -16.03 -9.34 24.12
C TRP A 75 -16.38 -10.19 25.35
N TYR A 76 -15.76 -11.36 25.51
CA TYR A 76 -15.94 -12.20 26.71
C TYR A 76 -15.48 -11.49 27.99
N PHE A 77 -14.31 -10.85 27.93
CA PHE A 77 -13.76 -10.12 29.07
C PHE A 77 -14.67 -8.96 29.49
N PHE A 78 -15.13 -8.14 28.54
CA PHE A 78 -16.06 -7.05 28.83
C PHE A 78 -17.42 -7.55 29.29
N SER A 79 -17.91 -8.68 28.75
CA SER A 79 -19.12 -9.33 29.25
C SER A 79 -19.01 -9.72 30.73
N THR A 80 -17.86 -10.26 31.13
CA THR A 80 -17.58 -10.60 32.53
C THR A 80 -17.54 -9.36 33.41
N GLN A 81 -16.89 -8.27 32.95
CA GLN A 81 -16.87 -7.00 33.68
C GLN A 81 -18.26 -6.39 33.83
N ARG A 82 -19.10 -6.46 32.80
CA ARG A 82 -20.48 -5.97 32.84
C ARG A 82 -21.35 -6.77 33.81
N LEU A 83 -21.18 -8.09 33.86
CA LEU A 83 -21.83 -8.93 34.87
C LEU A 83 -21.40 -8.56 36.29
N ALA A 84 -20.10 -8.38 36.52
CA ALA A 84 -19.59 -7.95 37.82
C ALA A 84 -20.13 -6.57 38.24
N ALA A 85 -20.23 -5.62 37.30
CA ALA A 85 -20.83 -4.31 37.56
C ALA A 85 -22.32 -4.41 37.90
N CYS A 86 -23.06 -5.29 37.23
CA CYS A 86 -24.46 -5.55 37.55
C CYS A 86 -24.61 -6.10 38.97
N TRP A 87 -23.83 -7.12 39.34
CA TRP A 87 -23.83 -7.66 40.69
C TRP A 87 -23.49 -6.60 41.73
N HIS A 88 -22.46 -5.79 41.49
CA HIS A 88 -22.08 -4.71 42.41
C HIS A 88 -23.24 -3.73 42.67
N LYS A 89 -23.95 -3.31 41.61
CA LYS A 89 -25.11 -2.43 41.71
C LYS A 89 -26.27 -3.07 42.46
N ALA A 90 -26.52 -4.36 42.22
CA ALA A 90 -27.54 -5.11 42.95
C ALA A 90 -27.25 -5.17 44.45
N CYS A 91 -25.98 -5.37 44.83
CA CYS A 91 -25.52 -5.42 46.21
C CYS A 91 -25.63 -4.09 46.95
N GLU A 92 -25.27 -3.00 46.28
CA GLU A 92 -25.39 -1.64 46.82
C GLU A 92 -26.85 -1.33 47.19
N ILE A 93 -27.79 -1.71 46.32
CA ILE A 93 -29.23 -1.50 46.54
C ILE A 93 -29.76 -2.35 47.71
N HIS A 94 -29.29 -3.59 47.85
CA HIS A 94 -29.75 -4.51 48.90
C HIS A 94 -28.95 -4.41 50.21
N GLY A 95 -27.95 -3.53 50.28
CA GLY A 95 -27.13 -3.33 51.48
C GLY A 95 -26.26 -4.54 51.85
N VAL A 96 -25.88 -5.38 50.88
CA VAL A 96 -25.07 -6.59 51.10
C VAL A 96 -23.64 -6.36 50.66
N GLU A 97 -22.66 -6.56 51.54
CA GLU A 97 -21.25 -6.54 51.16
C GLU A 97 -20.83 -7.91 50.64
N ILE A 98 -20.71 -8.06 49.32
CA ILE A 98 -20.25 -9.32 48.71
C ILE A 98 -18.74 -9.30 48.57
N SER A 99 -18.10 -10.31 49.16
CA SER A 99 -16.72 -10.69 48.87
C SER A 99 -16.70 -11.61 47.66
N PHE A 100 -16.10 -11.17 46.54
CA PHE A 100 -15.84 -12.03 45.36
C PHE A 100 -14.69 -13.04 45.57
N ASN A 101 -14.39 -13.38 46.82
CA ASN A 101 -13.31 -14.26 47.21
C ASN A 101 -13.86 -15.70 47.31
N CYS A 102 -13.29 -16.63 46.54
CA CYS A 102 -13.79 -18.01 46.41
C CYS A 102 -13.66 -18.89 47.67
N ASP A 103 -13.10 -18.37 48.77
CA ASP A 103 -12.83 -19.12 50.01
C ASP A 103 -14.03 -19.20 50.97
N HIS A 104 -15.06 -18.35 50.78
CA HIS A 104 -16.26 -18.40 51.60
C HIS A 104 -17.44 -18.89 50.78
N GLY A 105 -18.18 -19.87 51.32
CA GLY A 105 -19.34 -20.48 50.67
C GLY A 105 -20.29 -19.42 50.14
N PHE A 106 -20.43 -19.36 48.82
CA PHE A 106 -21.37 -18.46 48.15
C PHE A 106 -22.78 -18.82 48.61
N ARG A 107 -23.40 -17.96 49.44
CA ARG A 107 -24.85 -18.01 49.65
C ARG A 107 -25.49 -17.68 48.31
N LYS A 108 -26.34 -18.57 47.78
CA LYS A 108 -27.07 -18.31 46.53
C LYS A 108 -28.02 -17.14 46.76
N LEU A 109 -27.64 -15.94 46.30
CA LEU A 109 -28.39 -14.71 46.48
C LEU A 109 -29.36 -14.56 45.31
N SER A 110 -30.61 -15.01 45.50
CA SER A 110 -31.65 -15.00 44.46
C SER A 110 -31.87 -13.62 43.84
N PHE A 111 -31.67 -12.53 44.60
CA PHE A 111 -31.83 -11.16 44.10
C PHE A 111 -30.83 -10.78 42.99
N LEU A 112 -29.68 -11.46 42.89
CA LEU A 112 -28.70 -11.20 41.83
C LEU A 112 -29.24 -11.62 40.47
N ASP A 113 -29.93 -12.75 40.41
CA ASP A 113 -30.54 -13.25 39.17
C ASP A 113 -31.73 -12.37 38.75
N ASP A 114 -32.47 -11.82 39.72
CA ASP A 114 -33.57 -10.89 39.48
C ASP A 114 -33.09 -9.53 38.94
N PHE A 115 -31.98 -9.01 39.48
CA PHE A 115 -31.42 -7.71 39.07
C PHE A 115 -30.55 -7.81 37.81
N CYS A 116 -29.94 -8.97 37.56
CA CYS A 116 -29.04 -9.23 36.44
C CYS A 116 -29.59 -10.34 35.51
N PRO A 117 -30.75 -10.11 34.86
CA PRO A 117 -31.47 -11.16 34.16
C PRO A 117 -30.73 -11.69 32.92
N ILE A 118 -30.98 -12.96 32.60
CA ILE A 118 -30.51 -13.63 31.37
C ILE A 118 -31.53 -13.43 30.24
N ASP A 119 -32.83 -13.51 30.58
CA ASP A 119 -33.96 -13.24 29.70
C ASP A 119 -35.16 -12.85 30.55
N THR A 120 -35.57 -11.58 30.54
CA THR A 120 -36.83 -11.17 31.18
C THR A 120 -37.68 -10.32 30.24
N PRO A 121 -38.98 -10.61 30.11
CA PRO A 121 -39.94 -9.74 29.42
C PRO A 121 -40.32 -8.49 30.23
N LYS A 122 -39.80 -8.35 31.47
CA LYS A 122 -39.92 -7.14 32.27
C LYS A 122 -38.80 -6.17 31.89
N PRO A 123 -39.03 -4.84 31.95
CA PRO A 123 -37.94 -3.88 31.80
C PRO A 123 -36.86 -4.19 32.85
N SER A 124 -35.72 -4.70 32.38
CA SER A 124 -34.60 -5.06 33.24
C SER A 124 -34.03 -3.80 33.88
N THR A 125 -33.66 -3.87 35.16
CA THR A 125 -33.00 -2.75 35.86
C THR A 125 -31.58 -2.49 35.36
N PHE A 126 -30.99 -3.46 34.66
CA PHE A 126 -29.65 -3.36 34.10
C PHE A 126 -29.61 -3.85 32.65
N ASP A 127 -29.29 -2.94 31.73
CA ASP A 127 -29.15 -3.23 30.31
C ASP A 127 -27.73 -3.76 29.99
N PHE A 128 -27.66 -4.97 29.43
CA PHE A 128 -26.40 -5.60 29.06
C PHE A 128 -25.97 -5.29 27.61
N GLY A 129 -26.86 -4.75 26.77
CA GLY A 129 -26.60 -4.47 25.36
C GLY A 129 -25.97 -5.66 24.61
N ILE A 130 -24.89 -5.43 23.87
CA ILE A 130 -24.13 -6.43 23.10
C ILE A 130 -23.55 -7.57 23.95
N PHE A 131 -23.48 -7.40 25.27
CA PHE A 131 -22.97 -8.41 26.19
C PHE A 131 -24.07 -9.36 26.71
N LEU A 132 -25.34 -9.08 26.42
CA LEU A 132 -26.47 -9.93 26.79
C LEU A 132 -26.35 -11.33 26.17
N GLU A 133 -25.84 -11.42 24.94
CA GLU A 133 -25.64 -12.69 24.23
C GLU A 133 -24.65 -13.62 24.98
N ALA A 134 -23.65 -13.08 25.68
CA ALA A 134 -22.74 -13.86 26.52
C ALA A 134 -23.43 -14.44 27.77
N ARG A 135 -24.46 -13.75 28.29
CA ARG A 135 -25.31 -14.24 29.39
C ARG A 135 -26.25 -15.33 28.90
N ARG A 136 -26.96 -15.10 27.80
CA ARG A 136 -27.91 -16.05 27.20
C ARG A 136 -27.30 -17.39 26.85
N SER A 137 -26.10 -17.36 26.28
CA SER A 137 -25.34 -18.58 25.94
C SER A 137 -24.84 -19.35 27.16
N ARG A 138 -25.03 -18.82 28.39
CA ARG A 138 -24.41 -19.32 29.63
C ARG A 138 -22.90 -19.49 29.53
N SER A 139 -22.27 -18.82 28.57
CA SER A 139 -20.82 -18.87 28.38
C SER A 139 -20.11 -18.38 29.64
N LEU A 140 -20.62 -17.32 30.28
CA LEU A 140 -20.04 -16.76 31.51
C LEU A 140 -20.06 -17.73 32.70
N GLU A 141 -21.03 -18.65 32.75
CA GLU A 141 -21.24 -19.59 33.88
C GLU A 141 -20.62 -20.97 33.63
N SER A 142 -20.32 -21.29 32.38
CA SER A 142 -19.72 -22.57 32.00
C SER A 142 -18.28 -22.72 32.53
N THR A 143 -17.99 -23.87 33.13
CA THR A 143 -16.64 -24.31 33.54
C THR A 143 -15.84 -24.87 32.37
N ASN A 144 -16.50 -25.30 31.29
CA ASN A 144 -15.86 -25.91 30.13
C ASN A 144 -15.22 -24.84 29.24
N TYR A 145 -13.88 -24.85 29.19
CA TYR A 145 -13.10 -23.86 28.44
C TYR A 145 -13.32 -23.91 26.93
N LEU A 146 -13.30 -25.10 26.31
CA LEU A 146 -13.35 -25.21 24.85
C LEU A 146 -14.65 -24.66 24.25
N PRO A 147 -15.86 -25.04 24.72
CA PRO A 147 -17.10 -24.46 24.20
C PRO A 147 -17.16 -22.94 24.36
N LYS A 148 -16.70 -22.42 25.50
CA LYS A 148 -16.58 -20.99 25.77
C LYS A 148 -15.67 -20.30 24.77
N ALA A 149 -14.46 -20.83 24.56
CA ALA A 149 -13.48 -20.26 23.66
C ALA A 149 -13.96 -20.25 22.20
N PHE A 150 -14.54 -21.36 21.71
CA PHE A 150 -15.08 -21.44 20.36
C PHE A 150 -16.30 -20.54 20.16
N TYR A 151 -17.18 -20.43 21.15
CA TYR A 151 -18.34 -19.55 21.04
C TYR A 151 -17.94 -18.06 21.01
N CYS A 152 -16.99 -17.66 21.85
CA CYS A 152 -16.48 -16.28 21.83
C CYS A 152 -15.73 -16.00 20.52
N PHE A 153 -14.92 -16.95 20.04
CA PHE A 153 -14.27 -16.86 18.73
C PHE A 153 -15.30 -16.71 17.60
N TRP A 154 -16.36 -17.52 17.60
CA TRP A 154 -17.47 -17.41 16.65
C TRP A 154 -18.12 -16.02 16.69
N TRP A 155 -18.41 -15.50 17.88
CA TRP A 155 -18.96 -14.15 18.05
C TRP A 155 -18.03 -13.09 17.44
N GLY A 156 -16.73 -13.18 17.72
CA GLY A 156 -15.73 -12.28 17.14
C GLY A 156 -15.70 -12.37 15.61
N MET A 157 -15.62 -13.58 15.06
CA MET A 157 -15.62 -13.79 13.60
C MET A 157 -16.89 -13.28 12.92
N ARG A 158 -18.06 -13.48 13.54
CA ARG A 158 -19.35 -12.99 13.02
C ARG A 158 -19.33 -11.47 12.87
N ASN A 159 -18.98 -10.77 13.94
CA ASN A 159 -19.03 -9.30 13.95
C ASN A 159 -17.91 -8.65 13.14
N LEU A 160 -16.75 -9.30 13.04
CA LEU A 160 -15.68 -8.89 12.13
C LEU A 160 -16.14 -9.01 10.67
N SER A 161 -16.78 -10.12 10.30
CA SER A 161 -17.25 -10.36 8.93
C SER A 161 -18.46 -9.49 8.55
N SER A 162 -19.26 -9.06 9.53
CA SER A 162 -20.46 -8.27 9.32
C SER A 162 -20.31 -6.78 9.67
N PHE A 163 -19.09 -6.27 9.88
CA PHE A 163 -18.84 -4.86 10.22
C PHE A 163 -19.55 -4.40 11.51
N GLY A 164 -19.90 -5.34 12.39
CA GLY A 164 -20.70 -5.07 13.59
C GLY A 164 -22.14 -4.60 13.30
N SER A 165 -22.65 -4.76 12.07
CA SER A 165 -23.94 -4.21 11.65
C SER A 165 -25.15 -4.66 12.48
N ASN A 166 -25.07 -5.84 13.09
CA ASN A 166 -26.14 -6.42 13.92
C ASN A 166 -25.93 -6.16 15.42
N LEU A 167 -24.97 -5.32 15.81
CA LEU A 167 -24.73 -4.97 17.21
C LEU A 167 -25.76 -3.93 17.67
N GLN A 168 -26.61 -4.33 18.63
CA GLN A 168 -27.53 -3.43 19.31
C GLN A 168 -26.89 -2.99 20.63
N THR A 169 -26.45 -1.74 20.69
CA THR A 169 -25.78 -1.19 21.86
C THR A 169 -26.76 -0.57 22.85
N SER A 170 -26.40 -0.59 24.14
CA SER A 170 -27.08 0.21 25.16
C SER A 170 -26.57 1.66 25.19
N SER A 171 -27.08 2.46 26.13
CA SER A 171 -26.55 3.80 26.43
C SER A 171 -25.16 3.80 27.08
N TYR A 172 -24.56 2.63 27.30
CA TYR A 172 -23.24 2.50 27.91
C TYR A 172 -22.12 2.93 26.95
N ILE A 173 -21.38 3.98 27.33
CA ILE A 173 -20.37 4.64 26.49
C ILE A 173 -19.30 3.66 25.98
N TRP A 174 -18.76 2.80 26.85
CA TRP A 174 -17.66 1.90 26.48
C TRP A 174 -18.08 0.80 25.51
N GLU A 175 -19.33 0.37 25.58
CA GLU A 175 -19.92 -0.53 24.59
C GLU A 175 -20.02 0.14 23.22
N ASN A 176 -20.48 1.39 23.17
CA ASN A 176 -20.55 2.16 21.94
C ASN A 176 -19.15 2.37 21.34
N ILE A 177 -18.15 2.69 22.15
CA ILE A 177 -16.75 2.80 21.71
C ILE A 177 -16.24 1.46 21.15
N PHE A 178 -16.54 0.35 21.81
CA PHE A 178 -16.13 -0.98 21.35
C PHE A 178 -16.79 -1.35 20.00
N ALA A 179 -18.10 -1.11 19.86
CA ALA A 179 -18.83 -1.35 18.61
C ALA A 179 -18.32 -0.46 17.47
N LEU A 180 -18.09 0.83 17.72
CA LEU A 180 -17.50 1.75 16.73
C LEU A 180 -16.09 1.30 16.30
N GLY A 181 -15.30 0.79 17.24
CA GLY A 181 -13.97 0.24 16.95
C GLY A 181 -14.00 -0.91 15.96
N ILE A 182 -15.00 -1.80 16.07
CA ILE A 182 -15.22 -2.90 15.10
C ILE A 182 -15.50 -2.33 13.72
N SER A 183 -16.46 -1.40 13.59
CA SER A 183 -16.84 -0.84 12.30
C SER A 183 -15.69 -0.06 11.63
N ILE A 184 -14.93 0.74 12.38
CA ILE A 184 -13.79 1.50 11.86
C ILE A 184 -12.67 0.59 11.37
N PHE A 185 -12.34 -0.47 12.12
CA PHE A 185 -11.31 -1.43 11.73
C PHE A 185 -11.66 -2.10 10.39
N GLU A 186 -12.92 -2.47 10.23
CA GLU A 186 -13.42 -3.15 9.03
C GLU A 186 -13.43 -2.24 7.80
N VAL A 187 -13.90 -0.99 7.95
CA VAL A 187 -13.83 0.02 6.89
C VAL A 187 -12.39 0.30 6.49
N GLY A 188 -11.49 0.49 7.46
CA GLY A 188 -10.07 0.73 7.19
C GLY A 188 -9.43 -0.42 6.41
N ARG A 189 -9.77 -1.67 6.72
CA ARG A 189 -9.28 -2.84 5.98
C ARG A 189 -9.81 -2.85 4.54
N GLN A 190 -11.08 -2.55 4.33
CA GLN A 190 -11.68 -2.53 2.99
C GLN A 190 -11.01 -1.46 2.12
N VAL A 191 -10.88 -0.24 2.63
CA VAL A 191 -10.20 0.87 1.93
C VAL A 191 -8.75 0.51 1.62
N TYR A 192 -8.03 -0.06 2.58
CA TYR A 192 -6.65 -0.51 2.37
C TYR A 192 -6.55 -1.60 1.28
N PHE A 193 -7.47 -2.57 1.28
CA PHE A 193 -7.49 -3.62 0.27
C PHE A 193 -7.75 -3.05 -1.13
N GLU A 194 -8.75 -2.17 -1.27
CA GLU A 194 -9.06 -1.50 -2.53
C GLU A 194 -7.88 -0.66 -3.04
N TRP A 195 -7.28 0.16 -2.17
CA TRP A 195 -6.08 0.93 -2.49
C TRP A 195 -4.94 0.02 -2.98
N ARG A 196 -4.67 -1.08 -2.27
CA ARG A 196 -3.62 -2.03 -2.63
C ARG A 196 -3.89 -2.70 -3.98
N THR A 197 -5.12 -3.16 -4.23
CA THR A 197 -5.47 -3.79 -5.52
C THR A 197 -5.31 -2.81 -6.68
N THR A 198 -5.71 -1.55 -6.49
CA THR A 198 -5.57 -0.49 -7.49
C THR A 198 -4.09 -0.20 -7.77
N LYS A 199 -3.27 -0.07 -6.72
CA LYS A 199 -1.81 0.10 -6.84
C LYS A 199 -1.17 -1.07 -7.60
N GLU A 200 -1.52 -2.31 -7.25
CA GLU A 200 -1.02 -3.50 -7.96
C GLU A 200 -1.46 -3.55 -9.43
N GLN A 201 -2.71 -3.17 -9.74
CA GLN A 201 -3.19 -3.12 -11.12
C GLN A 201 -2.48 -2.04 -11.95
N LYS A 202 -2.27 -0.84 -11.38
CA LYS A 202 -1.48 0.23 -12.00
C LYS A 202 -0.06 -0.26 -12.31
N TRP A 203 0.62 -0.89 -11.34
CA TRP A 203 1.94 -1.49 -11.55
C TRP A 203 1.95 -2.57 -12.65
N ARG A 204 0.97 -3.48 -12.65
CA ARG A 204 0.88 -4.53 -13.68
C ARG A 204 0.72 -3.95 -15.09
N LYS A 205 -0.13 -2.91 -15.25
CA LYS A 205 -0.29 -2.21 -16.54
C LYS A 205 1.02 -1.55 -16.97
N ARG A 206 1.68 -0.85 -16.04
CA ARG A 206 2.97 -0.19 -16.29
C ARG A 206 4.06 -1.17 -16.67
N ARG A 207 4.22 -2.26 -15.91
CA ARG A 207 5.19 -3.32 -16.20
C ARG A 207 4.97 -3.92 -17.58
N LYS A 208 3.73 -4.20 -17.96
CA LYS A 208 3.41 -4.68 -19.33
C LYS A 208 3.80 -3.67 -20.41
N SER A 209 3.54 -2.37 -20.19
CA SER A 209 3.93 -1.32 -21.12
C SER A 209 5.46 -1.21 -21.24
N LEU A 210 6.16 -1.27 -20.11
CA LEU A 210 7.62 -1.23 -20.03
C LEU A 210 8.25 -2.43 -20.76
N THR A 211 7.78 -3.65 -20.50
CA THR A 211 8.26 -4.86 -21.20
C THR A 211 8.07 -4.75 -22.71
N LYS A 212 6.90 -4.29 -23.19
CA LYS A 212 6.68 -4.08 -24.63
C LYS A 212 7.62 -3.03 -25.23
N TRP A 213 7.90 -1.96 -24.49
CA TRP A 213 8.85 -0.94 -24.91
C TRP A 213 10.27 -1.53 -24.98
N MET A 214 10.69 -2.33 -24.00
CA MET A 214 12.01 -2.97 -24.01
C MET A 214 12.16 -3.99 -25.15
N ASP A 215 11.14 -4.82 -25.38
CA ASP A 215 11.07 -5.77 -26.52
C ASP A 215 11.23 -5.05 -27.86
N LYS A 216 10.61 -3.87 -28.02
CA LYS A 216 10.67 -3.09 -29.26
C LYS A 216 12.09 -2.64 -29.61
N TYR A 217 12.88 -2.29 -28.59
CA TYR A 217 14.27 -1.88 -28.76
C TYR A 217 15.26 -3.04 -28.60
N LYS A 218 14.80 -4.27 -28.36
CA LYS A 218 15.65 -5.47 -28.26
C LYS A 218 16.74 -5.34 -27.20
N PHE A 219 16.40 -4.84 -26.01
CA PHE A 219 17.33 -4.86 -24.88
C PHE A 219 17.69 -6.30 -24.49
N ASP A 220 18.87 -6.49 -23.90
CA ASP A 220 19.23 -7.78 -23.33
C ASP A 220 18.50 -8.02 -21.98
N ARG A 221 18.33 -9.29 -21.60
CA ARG A 221 17.61 -9.64 -20.36
C ARG A 221 18.23 -8.99 -19.12
N THR A 222 19.54 -8.85 -19.09
CA THR A 222 20.25 -8.27 -17.95
C THR A 222 19.93 -6.79 -17.78
N THR A 223 19.82 -6.02 -18.86
CA THR A 223 19.42 -4.62 -18.82
C THR A 223 17.94 -4.48 -18.50
N GLU A 224 17.08 -5.35 -19.06
CA GLU A 224 15.65 -5.38 -18.73
C GLU A 224 15.39 -5.61 -17.24
N ASP A 225 16.08 -6.59 -16.64
CA ASP A 225 15.93 -6.91 -15.22
C ASP A 225 16.37 -5.74 -14.33
N LYS A 226 17.46 -5.05 -14.67
CA LYS A 226 17.92 -3.85 -13.95
C LYS A 226 16.92 -2.70 -14.04
N ILE A 227 16.33 -2.47 -15.22
CA ILE A 227 15.29 -1.45 -15.41
C ILE A 227 14.05 -1.81 -14.59
N ILE A 228 13.58 -3.06 -14.65
CA ILE A 228 12.40 -3.50 -13.89
C ILE A 228 12.63 -3.36 -12.38
N ASP A 229 13.80 -3.76 -11.86
CA ASP A 229 14.13 -3.67 -10.43
C ASP A 229 14.16 -2.21 -9.95
N HIS A 230 14.83 -1.32 -10.70
CA HIS A 230 14.84 0.11 -10.39
C HIS A 230 13.43 0.72 -10.37
N MET A 231 12.62 0.36 -11.38
CA MET A 231 11.25 0.84 -11.49
C MET A 231 10.33 0.26 -10.40
N ALA A 232 10.58 -0.96 -9.94
CA ALA A 232 9.84 -1.55 -8.84
C ALA A 232 10.16 -0.84 -7.52
N LYS A 233 11.43 -0.55 -7.26
CA LYS A 233 11.89 0.16 -6.05
C LYS A 233 11.35 1.59 -5.99
N SER A 234 11.43 2.34 -7.09
CA SER A 234 10.85 3.69 -7.15
C SER A 234 9.32 3.68 -6.94
N TYR A 235 8.61 2.69 -7.49
CA TYR A 235 7.15 2.56 -7.32
C TYR A 235 6.71 2.21 -5.88
N GLU A 236 7.59 1.61 -5.07
CA GLU A 236 7.33 1.37 -3.65
C GLU A 236 7.41 2.65 -2.80
N VAL A 237 8.28 3.61 -3.19
CA VAL A 237 8.60 4.83 -2.43
C VAL A 237 7.60 5.98 -2.66
N ASP A 238 6.74 5.87 -3.68
CA ASP A 238 5.70 6.84 -4.10
C ASP A 238 6.15 7.80 -5.21
N GLU A 239 5.46 7.75 -6.36
CA GLU A 239 5.16 8.84 -7.30
C GLU A 239 4.41 8.28 -8.53
N ASP A 240 3.39 9.00 -8.99
CA ASP A 240 2.67 8.79 -10.26
C ASP A 240 3.58 9.16 -11.46
N VAL A 241 4.70 8.46 -11.57
CA VAL A 241 5.64 8.60 -12.67
C VAL A 241 5.04 7.95 -13.92
N TYR A 242 4.90 8.70 -15.02
CA TYR A 242 4.30 8.19 -16.26
C TYR A 242 5.31 7.37 -17.07
N VAL A 243 4.82 6.61 -18.05
CA VAL A 243 5.67 5.91 -19.04
C VAL A 243 6.43 6.93 -19.91
N GLU A 244 5.88 8.13 -20.08
CA GLU A 244 6.50 9.24 -20.83
C GLU A 244 7.69 9.88 -20.11
N THR A 245 7.89 9.62 -18.81
CA THR A 245 9.06 10.08 -18.03
C THR A 245 10.05 8.96 -17.72
N LEU A 246 9.82 7.75 -18.25
CA LEU A 246 10.59 6.53 -17.92
C LEU A 246 12.11 6.68 -18.02
N ILE A 247 12.60 7.39 -19.04
CA ILE A 247 14.03 7.50 -19.32
C ILE A 247 14.70 8.56 -18.42
N PRO A 248 14.12 9.76 -18.23
CA PRO A 248 14.60 10.74 -17.25
C PRO A 248 14.80 10.17 -15.84
N ASP A 249 13.87 9.31 -15.38
CA ASP A 249 13.84 8.78 -14.01
C ASP A 249 14.83 7.61 -13.78
N LEU A 250 15.53 7.15 -14.82
CA LEU A 250 16.58 6.15 -14.67
C LEU A 250 17.85 6.78 -14.09
N PRO A 251 18.63 6.02 -13.30
CA PRO A 251 19.97 6.43 -12.89
C PRO A 251 20.81 6.76 -14.13
N THR A 252 21.67 7.76 -14.02
CA THR A 252 22.48 8.31 -15.12
C THR A 252 23.18 7.24 -15.98
N GLU A 253 23.73 6.21 -15.34
CA GLU A 253 24.41 5.10 -16.03
C GLU A 253 23.44 4.27 -16.89
N LEU A 254 22.27 3.94 -16.33
CA LEU A 254 21.25 3.15 -17.01
C LEU A 254 20.56 3.96 -18.11
N ARG A 255 20.35 5.26 -17.86
CA ARG A 255 19.87 6.23 -18.85
C ARG A 255 20.82 6.35 -20.04
N SER A 256 22.13 6.50 -19.79
CA SER A 256 23.16 6.55 -20.84
C SER A 256 23.19 5.24 -21.64
N ALA A 257 23.12 4.08 -20.97
CA ALA A 257 23.06 2.78 -21.66
C ALA A 257 21.82 2.66 -22.57
N VAL A 258 20.64 3.07 -22.06
CA VAL A 258 19.38 3.10 -22.82
C VAL A 258 19.48 4.05 -24.02
N ASN A 259 19.96 5.27 -23.81
CA ASN A 259 20.10 6.28 -24.85
C ASN A 259 21.07 5.82 -25.95
N ARG A 260 22.23 5.27 -25.58
CA ARG A 260 23.20 4.70 -26.53
C ARG A 260 22.58 3.59 -27.35
N HIS A 261 21.86 2.66 -26.72
CA HIS A 261 21.23 1.54 -27.42
C HIS A 261 20.22 2.01 -28.48
N ILE A 262 19.34 2.94 -28.11
CA ILE A 262 18.33 3.52 -29.02
C ILE A 262 19.00 4.31 -30.16
N CYS A 263 19.98 5.13 -29.82
CA CYS A 263 20.67 6.03 -30.73
C CYS A 263 21.55 5.29 -31.75
N LEU A 264 22.29 4.26 -31.31
CA LEU A 264 23.16 3.47 -32.17
C LEU A 264 22.36 2.66 -33.20
N GLU A 265 21.16 2.17 -32.85
CA GLU A 265 20.26 1.53 -33.82
C GLU A 265 19.82 2.51 -34.93
N LEU A 266 19.66 3.80 -34.61
CA LEU A 266 19.21 4.82 -35.56
C LEU A 266 20.33 5.32 -36.48
N LEU A 267 21.53 5.56 -35.93
CA LEU A 267 22.60 6.24 -36.64
C LEU A 267 23.53 5.31 -37.46
N LYS A 268 23.43 3.98 -37.29
CA LYS A 268 24.15 2.95 -38.08
C LYS A 268 25.66 3.22 -38.30
N LYS A 269 26.32 3.97 -37.42
CA LYS A 269 27.76 4.29 -37.50
C LYS A 269 28.39 4.22 -36.12
N HIS A 270 29.57 3.60 -36.05
CA HIS A 270 30.32 3.37 -34.82
C HIS A 270 31.53 4.31 -34.73
N ASP A 271 31.28 5.60 -34.52
CA ASP A 271 32.34 6.58 -34.23
C ASP A 271 32.31 7.01 -32.76
N SER A 272 33.48 7.29 -32.19
CA SER A 272 33.63 7.70 -30.78
C SER A 272 32.94 9.04 -30.46
N LEU A 273 32.85 9.95 -31.43
CA LEU A 273 32.06 11.19 -31.37
C LEU A 273 30.55 10.91 -31.24
N LEU A 274 30.10 9.84 -31.89
CA LEU A 274 28.70 9.46 -31.97
C LEU A 274 28.18 8.95 -30.62
N LEU A 275 29.04 8.30 -29.83
CA LEU A 275 28.73 7.90 -28.45
C LEU A 275 28.48 9.11 -27.53
N LYS A 276 29.27 10.20 -27.66
CA LYS A 276 29.06 11.43 -26.88
C LYS A 276 27.77 12.16 -27.27
N ILE A 277 27.43 12.12 -28.56
CA ILE A 277 26.14 12.62 -29.05
C ILE A 277 25.00 11.79 -28.44
N CYS A 278 25.10 10.45 -28.48
CA CYS A 278 24.09 9.57 -27.91
C CYS A 278 23.90 9.76 -26.40
N ASP A 279 24.98 10.04 -25.64
CA ASP A 279 24.89 10.36 -24.21
C ASP A 279 24.17 11.68 -23.92
N SER A 280 24.20 12.61 -24.87
CA SER A 280 23.60 13.94 -24.74
C SER A 280 22.15 13.99 -25.22
N LEU A 281 21.62 12.88 -25.77
CA LEU A 281 20.24 12.81 -26.26
C LEU A 281 19.24 12.78 -25.12
N HIS A 282 18.17 13.55 -25.30
CA HIS A 282 17.02 13.58 -24.39
C HIS A 282 15.78 13.12 -25.16
N PRO A 283 15.09 12.07 -24.72
CA PRO A 283 13.85 11.63 -25.36
C PRO A 283 12.73 12.64 -25.10
N MET A 284 11.98 12.97 -26.16
CA MET A 284 10.89 13.94 -26.15
C MET A 284 9.63 13.32 -26.78
N PHE A 285 8.46 13.63 -26.23
CA PHE A 285 7.17 13.14 -26.69
C PHE A 285 6.28 14.31 -27.10
N TYR A 286 5.61 14.18 -28.25
CA TYR A 286 4.72 15.21 -28.79
C TYR A 286 3.35 14.59 -29.12
N ASP A 287 2.27 15.27 -28.72
CA ASP A 287 0.91 14.89 -29.10
C ASP A 287 0.67 15.06 -30.61
N LYS A 288 -0.29 14.31 -31.15
CA LYS A 288 -0.72 14.47 -32.55
C LYS A 288 -1.18 15.91 -32.81
N TYR A 289 -0.78 16.43 -33.98
CA TYR A 289 -1.13 17.78 -34.45
C TYR A 289 -0.54 18.94 -33.63
N ARG A 290 0.49 18.68 -32.82
CA ARG A 290 1.30 19.74 -32.20
C ARG A 290 2.49 20.11 -33.09
N HIS A 291 2.81 21.40 -33.15
CA HIS A 291 4.03 21.89 -33.79
C HIS A 291 5.24 21.63 -32.88
N ILE A 292 6.31 21.07 -33.45
CA ILE A 292 7.58 20.84 -32.75
C ILE A 292 8.44 22.11 -32.78
N VAL A 293 8.60 22.70 -33.97
CA VAL A 293 9.30 23.98 -34.24
C VAL A 293 8.45 24.79 -35.21
N ARG A 294 8.46 26.13 -35.10
CA ARG A 294 7.77 27.03 -36.05
C ARG A 294 8.78 27.78 -36.91
N GLU A 295 8.36 28.16 -38.12
CA GLU A 295 9.16 28.99 -39.00
C GLU A 295 9.45 30.35 -38.35
N GLY A 296 10.73 30.73 -38.28
CA GLY A 296 11.22 31.92 -37.58
C GLY A 296 11.76 31.66 -36.17
N ASP A 297 11.51 30.48 -35.58
CA ASP A 297 12.13 30.09 -34.31
C ASP A 297 13.60 29.67 -34.55
N PRO A 298 14.53 30.03 -33.64
CA PRO A 298 15.90 29.53 -33.72
C PRO A 298 15.93 28.01 -33.50
N ILE A 299 16.60 27.28 -34.39
CA ILE A 299 16.86 25.84 -34.19
C ILE A 299 18.04 25.72 -33.23
N ASP A 300 17.81 25.19 -32.03
CA ASP A 300 18.81 25.01 -30.97
C ASP A 300 19.15 23.53 -30.68
N ALA A 301 18.43 22.60 -31.31
CA ALA A 301 18.62 21.16 -31.15
C ALA A 301 18.43 20.40 -32.47
N VAL A 302 19.09 19.25 -32.56
CA VAL A 302 18.83 18.25 -33.62
C VAL A 302 17.81 17.25 -33.10
N PHE A 303 16.80 16.98 -33.90
CA PHE A 303 15.73 16.06 -33.55
C PHE A 303 15.81 14.79 -34.40
N PHE A 304 15.91 13.65 -33.73
CA PHE A 304 15.87 12.33 -34.36
C PHE A 304 14.47 11.72 -34.20
N ILE A 305 13.85 11.33 -35.32
CA ILE A 305 12.53 10.69 -35.27
C ILE A 305 12.71 9.22 -34.95
N THR A 306 12.40 8.87 -33.70
CA THR A 306 12.47 7.48 -33.21
C THR A 306 11.17 6.72 -33.46
N GLU A 307 10.03 7.42 -33.46
CA GLU A 307 8.69 6.88 -33.67
C GLU A 307 7.71 7.98 -34.15
N GLY A 308 6.74 7.58 -34.98
CA GLY A 308 5.72 8.48 -35.52
C GLY A 308 6.07 9.05 -36.90
N THR A 309 5.27 10.03 -37.32
CA THR A 309 5.43 10.73 -38.60
C THR A 309 5.36 12.22 -38.31
N VAL A 310 6.40 12.94 -38.75
CA VAL A 310 6.45 14.40 -38.64
C VAL A 310 6.31 14.97 -40.04
N TRP A 311 5.58 16.08 -40.15
CA TRP A 311 5.43 16.82 -41.38
C TRP A 311 6.18 18.13 -41.25
N THR A 312 7.08 18.41 -42.19
CA THR A 312 7.73 19.70 -42.34
C THR A 312 7.01 20.47 -43.44
N TYR A 313 6.81 21.76 -43.22
CA TYR A 313 6.18 22.66 -44.18
C TYR A 313 7.09 23.86 -44.36
N THR A 314 7.47 24.16 -45.60
CA THR A 314 8.24 25.37 -45.94
C THR A 314 7.33 26.36 -46.66
N SER A 315 7.36 27.62 -46.24
CA SER A 315 6.67 28.72 -46.93
C SER A 315 7.65 29.36 -47.92
N ASN A 316 7.42 29.18 -49.23
CA ASN A 316 8.15 29.95 -50.24
C ASN A 316 7.67 31.39 -50.23
N ASN A 317 8.47 32.29 -49.66
CA ASN A 317 8.26 33.74 -49.74
C ASN A 317 8.85 34.32 -51.05
N GLY A 318 8.53 33.72 -52.19
CA GLY A 318 9.06 34.13 -53.50
C GLY A 318 8.09 33.82 -54.64
N GLU A 319 7.68 34.88 -55.31
CA GLU A 319 6.73 35.01 -56.41
C GLU A 319 6.82 33.90 -57.48
N GLY A 320 5.74 33.13 -57.65
CA GLY A 320 5.48 32.31 -58.84
C GLY A 320 5.39 30.80 -58.61
N SER A 321 4.15 30.30 -58.71
CA SER A 321 3.72 28.89 -58.86
C SER A 321 3.68 28.00 -57.61
N ASP A 322 2.50 27.39 -57.45
CA ASP A 322 2.09 26.49 -56.40
C ASP A 322 3.06 25.33 -56.13
N SER A 323 3.70 25.33 -54.96
CA SER A 323 3.76 24.12 -54.13
C SER A 323 4.17 24.48 -52.70
N ARG A 324 3.29 24.21 -51.72
CA ARG A 324 3.75 24.05 -50.34
C ARG A 324 4.50 22.73 -50.31
N HIS A 325 5.82 22.77 -50.16
CA HIS A 325 6.59 21.54 -50.05
C HIS A 325 6.36 20.98 -48.64
N ALA A 326 5.48 20.00 -48.57
CA ALA A 326 5.25 19.23 -47.35
C ALA A 326 6.09 17.96 -47.44
N GLU A 327 7.17 17.90 -46.67
CA GLU A 327 7.99 16.70 -46.58
C GLU A 327 7.57 15.88 -45.36
N ARG A 328 7.51 14.56 -45.56
CA ARG A 328 7.14 13.60 -44.54
C ARG A 328 8.42 12.97 -44.00
N LEU A 329 8.69 13.19 -42.72
CA LEU A 329 9.79 12.55 -42.01
C LEU A 329 9.27 11.34 -41.22
N GLU A 330 9.95 10.22 -41.40
CA GLU A 330 9.65 8.93 -40.78
C GLU A 330 10.76 8.47 -39.83
N LYS A 331 10.56 7.30 -39.22
CA LYS A 331 11.52 6.69 -38.30
C LYS A 331 12.92 6.59 -38.92
N GLY A 332 13.92 7.08 -38.18
CA GLY A 332 15.33 7.08 -38.60
C GLY A 332 15.77 8.32 -39.36
N GLN A 333 14.84 9.20 -39.73
CA GLN A 333 15.17 10.52 -40.29
C GLN A 333 15.30 11.57 -39.17
N CYS A 334 15.97 12.67 -39.47
CA CYS A 334 16.23 13.75 -38.52
C CYS A 334 15.97 15.13 -39.16
N PHE A 335 15.65 16.12 -38.33
CA PHE A 335 15.57 17.53 -38.75
C PHE A 335 16.48 18.41 -37.87
N GLY A 336 16.93 19.54 -38.42
CA GLY A 336 17.99 20.37 -37.79
C GLY A 336 19.40 19.82 -38.03
N GLY A 337 19.57 18.92 -39.01
CA GLY A 337 20.86 18.31 -39.35
C GLY A 337 21.91 19.33 -39.81
N GLU A 338 21.50 20.54 -40.20
CA GLU A 338 22.37 21.66 -40.53
C GLU A 338 23.28 22.03 -39.34
N LEU A 339 22.78 21.91 -38.09
CA LEU A 339 23.58 22.09 -36.88
C LEU A 339 24.66 21.00 -36.73
N LEU A 340 24.33 19.76 -37.09
CA LEU A 340 25.28 18.64 -37.09
C LEU A 340 26.37 18.83 -38.14
N GLU A 341 26.02 19.25 -39.35
CA GLU A 341 27.01 19.55 -40.39
C GLU A 341 27.92 20.70 -39.98
N LEU A 342 27.39 21.74 -39.33
CA LEU A 342 28.16 22.88 -38.85
C LEU A 342 29.19 22.46 -37.78
N VAL A 343 28.77 21.62 -36.81
CA VAL A 343 29.64 21.06 -35.77
C VAL A 343 30.70 20.11 -36.36
N LEU A 344 30.30 19.20 -37.25
CA LEU A 344 31.21 18.24 -37.88
C LEU A 344 32.24 18.94 -38.79
N ARG A 345 31.85 20.03 -39.47
CA ARG A 345 32.73 20.84 -40.31
C ARG A 345 33.71 21.70 -39.50
N SER A 346 33.31 22.19 -38.32
CA SER A 346 34.26 22.84 -37.40
C SER A 346 35.31 21.87 -36.87
N THR A 347 34.94 20.63 -36.54
CA THR A 347 35.92 19.62 -36.08
C THR A 347 36.91 19.15 -37.15
N SER A 348 36.57 19.24 -38.44
CA SER A 348 37.51 18.89 -39.52
C SER A 348 38.49 20.03 -39.85
N HIS A 349 38.06 21.29 -39.73
CA HIS A 349 38.94 22.44 -39.90
C HIS A 349 40.03 22.51 -38.82
N ASP A 350 39.72 22.17 -37.57
CA ASP A 350 40.71 22.15 -36.48
C ASP A 350 41.78 21.06 -36.63
N MET A 351 41.49 19.97 -37.34
CA MET A 351 42.50 18.93 -37.65
C MET A 351 43.40 19.30 -38.84
N SER A 352 43.00 20.25 -39.70
CA SER A 352 43.80 20.69 -40.86
C SER A 352 44.80 21.80 -40.56
N ASN A 353 44.63 22.53 -39.44
CA ASN A 353 45.55 23.60 -39.03
C ASN A 353 46.64 23.15 -38.04
N SER A 354 46.66 21.88 -37.60
CA SER A 354 47.67 21.37 -36.67
C SER A 354 48.90 20.73 -37.34
N SER A 355 49.01 20.72 -38.68
CA SER A 355 50.14 20.10 -39.40
C SER A 355 51.12 21.06 -40.06
N LYS A 356 51.01 22.38 -39.82
CA LYS A 356 51.97 23.38 -40.30
C LYS A 356 52.34 24.43 -39.23
N VAL A 357 52.90 23.98 -38.11
CA VAL A 357 53.87 24.80 -37.34
C VAL A 357 54.89 23.83 -36.70
N LYS A 358 55.88 23.44 -37.49
CA LYS A 358 57.21 23.06 -37.02
C LYS A 358 58.20 23.75 -37.95
N ASP A 359 59.28 24.23 -37.35
CA ASP A 359 60.42 24.95 -37.91
C ASP A 359 60.31 26.48 -37.82
N GLU A 360 60.62 27.01 -36.63
CA GLU A 360 61.79 27.89 -36.38
C GLU A 360 62.23 27.81 -34.92
#